data_AF-A0A8T4NBQ2-F1
#
_entry.id   AF-A0A8T4NBQ2-F1
#
_cell.length_a   1.000
_cell.length_b   1.000
_cell.length_c   1.000
_cell.angle_alpha   90.00
_cell.angle_beta   90.00
_cell.angle_gamma   90.00
#
_symmetry.space_group_name_H-M   'P 1'
#
loop_
_entity.id
_entity.type
_entity.pdbx_description
1 polymer ?
#
loop_
_entity_poly.entity_id
_entity_poly.type
_entity_poly.pdbx_seq_one_letter_code
_entity_poly.pdbx_strand_id
1 'polypeptide(L)' 'MTKCSYCGREYEIPRGLTLVLNSGKVLYLCSSKCRKNMKMKRRKVRWVSKKRK' A
#
# COMPACT_ATOMS: atom_id res chain seq x y z
N MET A 1 -5.59 10.59 -8.78
CA MET A 1 -4.49 9.64 -8.54
C MET A 1 -4.74 8.90 -7.23
N THR A 2 -4.66 7.57 -7.22
CA THR A 2 -4.96 6.79 -6.00
C THR A 2 -3.70 6.64 -5.17
N LYS A 3 -3.81 6.86 -3.86
CA LYS A 3 -2.67 6.78 -2.95
C LYS A 3 -2.55 5.40 -2.34
N CYS A 4 -1.36 4.80 -2.42
CA CYS A 4 -1.08 3.51 -1.80
C CYS A 4 -1.08 3.62 -0.27
N SER A 5 -1.91 2.82 0.40
CA SER A 5 -1.99 2.74 1.87
C SER A 5 -0.72 2.20 2.52
N TYR A 6 0.17 1.53 1.76
CA TYR A 6 1.43 0.98 2.28
C TYR A 6 2.62 1.92 2.08
N CYS A 7 2.93 2.30 0.83
CA CYS A 7 4.12 3.09 0.52
C CYS A 7 3.88 4.60 0.42
N GLY A 8 2.62 5.03 0.47
CA GLY A 8 2.24 6.44 0.39
C GLY A 8 2.40 7.08 -0.99
N ARG A 9 2.92 6.36 -1.99
CA ARG A 9 3.07 6.84 -3.36
C ARG A 9 1.72 6.86 -4.08
N GLU A 10 1.55 7.85 -4.94
CA GLU A 10 0.44 7.93 -5.86
C GLU A 10 0.68 7.04 -7.09
N TYR A 11 -0.39 6.49 -7.65
CA TYR A 11 -0.34 5.67 -8.86
C TYR A 11 -1.61 5.87 -9.71
N GLU A 12 -1.48 5.56 -10.99
CA GLU A 12 -2.54 5.67 -11.99
C GLU A 12 -3.39 4.39 -12.08
N ILE A 13 -4.68 4.54 -12.35
CA ILE A 13 -5.63 3.45 -12.59
C ILE A 13 -5.46 3.00 -14.06
N PRO A 14 -5.51 1.70 -14.40
CA PRO A 14 -5.96 0.54 -13.61
C PRO A 14 -4.86 -0.21 -12.83
N ARG A 15 -3.73 0.44 -12.53
CA ARG A 15 -2.60 -0.21 -11.87
C ARG A 15 -2.92 -0.53 -10.40
N GLY A 16 -2.29 -1.56 -9.84
CA GLY A 16 -2.40 -1.88 -8.41
C GLY A 16 -3.48 -2.91 -8.07
N LEU A 17 -3.87 -2.97 -6.80
CA LEU A 17 -4.88 -3.89 -6.26
C LEU A 17 -5.60 -3.27 -5.06
N THR A 18 -6.90 -3.54 -4.98
CA THR A 18 -7.76 -3.20 -3.85
C THR A 18 -7.85 -4.41 -2.91
N LEU A 19 -7.45 -4.23 -1.65
CA LEU A 19 -7.53 -5.24 -0.61
C LEU A 19 -8.64 -4.87 0.37
N VAL A 20 -9.71 -5.66 0.42
CA VAL A 20 -10.78 -5.50 1.40
C VAL A 20 -10.48 -6.37 2.60
N LEU A 21 -10.42 -5.78 3.79
CA LEU A 21 -10.21 -6.49 5.04
C LEU A 21 -11.54 -6.99 5.62
N ASN A 22 -11.48 -8.02 6.46
CA ASN A 22 -12.66 -8.55 7.18
C ASN A 22 -13.36 -7.48 8.05
N SER A 23 -12.66 -6.42 8.44
CA SER A 23 -13.22 -5.27 9.15
C SER A 23 -13.99 -4.28 8.26
N GLY A 24 -14.16 -4.59 6.97
CA GLY A 24 -14.76 -3.71 5.97
C GLY A 24 -13.83 -2.60 5.45
N LYS A 25 -12.61 -2.48 6.00
CA LYS A 25 -11.64 -1.46 5.57
C LYS A 25 -11.08 -1.80 4.19
N VAL A 26 -11.15 -0.83 3.28
CA VAL A 26 -10.59 -0.91 1.93
C VAL A 26 -9.18 -0.31 1.92
N LEU A 27 -8.20 -1.10 1.48
CA LEU A 27 -6.81 -0.67 1.32
C LEU A 27 -6.41 -0.68 -0.14
N TYR A 28 -5.81 0.42 -0.60
CA TYR A 28 -5.33 0.56 -1.96
C TYR A 28 -3.83 0.31 -2.01
N LEU A 29 -3.39 -0.60 -2.87
CA LEU A 29 -1.98 -1.00 -3.00
C LEU A 29 -1.49 -0.79 -4.42
N CYS A 30 -0.38 -0.08 -4.58
CA CYS A 30 0.16 0.20 -5.91
C CYS A 30 0.83 -1.01 -6.59
N SER A 31 1.27 -2.02 -5.83
CA SER A 31 2.03 -3.16 -6.39
C SER A 31 2.04 -4.41 -5.51
N SER A 32 2.39 -5.54 -6.12
CA SER A 32 2.61 -6.82 -5.43
C SER A 32 3.68 -6.73 -4.33
N LYS A 33 4.69 -5.85 -4.48
CA LYS A 33 5.73 -5.57 -3.47
C LYS A 33 5.11 -5.03 -2.17
N CYS A 34 4.14 -4.12 -2.28
CA CYS A 34 3.43 -3.57 -1.13
C CYS A 34 2.55 -4.63 -0.47
N ARG A 35 1.83 -5.43 -1.26
CA ARG A 35 0.99 -6.53 -0.77
C ARG A 35 1.80 -7.57 0.01
N LYS A 36 2.91 -8.05 -0.56
CA LYS A 36 3.77 -9.06 0.07
C LYS A 36 4.35 -8.54 1.39
N ASN A 37 4.85 -7.31 1.43
CA ASN A 37 5.38 -6.75 2.67
C ASN A 37 4.31 -6.49 3.73
N MET A 38 3.11 -6.06 3.31
CA MET A 38 1.97 -5.91 4.22
C MET A 38 1.56 -7.28 4.81
N LYS A 39 1.50 -8.35 4.00
CA LYS A 39 1.22 -9.72 4.47
C LYS A 39 2.30 -10.23 5.44
N MET A 40 3.57 -9.91 5.19
CA MET A 40 4.69 -10.21 6.09
C MET A 40 4.78 -9.28 7.31
N LYS A 41 3.82 -8.37 7.51
CA LYS A 41 3.81 -7.38 8.61
C LYS A 41 5.06 -6.49 8.67
N ARG A 42 5.80 -6.35 7.57
CA ARG A 42 6.99 -5.49 7.48
C ARG A 42 6.52 -4.05 7.28
N ARG A 43 6.66 -3.19 8.30
CA ARG A 43 6.31 -1.75 8.21
C ARG A 43 7.53 -0.82 8.14
N LYS A 44 8.68 -1.25 8.65
CA LYS A 44 9.92 -0.45 8.71
C LYS A 44 10.87 -0.87 7.60
N VAL A 45 10.61 -0.44 6.36
CA VAL A 45 11.48 -0.72 5.20
C VAL A 45 12.05 0.59 4.64
N ARG A 46 13.36 0.60 4.31
CA ARG A 46 14.09 1.81 3.87
C ARG A 46 13.51 2.45 2.60
N TRP A 47 12.92 1.66 1.70
CA TRP A 47 12.41 2.13 0.40
C TRP A 47 11.01 2.76 0.46
N VAL A 48 10.29 2.61 1.57
CA VAL A 48 9.02 3.30 1.77
C VAL A 48 9.33 4.72 2.21
N SER A 49 8.89 5.69 1.41
CA SER A 49 8.95 7.10 1.79
C SER A 49 8.08 7.26 3.04
N LYS A 50 8.71 7.36 4.21
CA LYS A 50 8.00 7.81 5.41
C LYS A 50 7.53 9.23 5.08
N LYS A 51 6.21 9.47 5.11
CA LYS A 51 5.75 10.84 5.30
C LYS A 51 6.48 11.38 6.53
N ARG A 52 7.31 12.41 6.37
CA ARG A 52 7.70 13.26 7.50
C ARG A 52 6.38 13.74 8.11
N LYS A 53 6.30 13.63 9.45
CA LYS A 53 5.14 13.99 10.26
C LYS A 53 4.60 15.35 9.87
#